data_AF-A0A353X077-F1
#
_entry.id   AF-A0A353X077-F1
#
_cell.length_a   1.000
_cell.length_b   1.000
_cell.length_c   1.000
_cell.angle_alpha   90.00
_cell.angle_beta   90.00
_cell.angle_gamma   90.00
#
_symmetry.space_group_name_H-M   'P 1'
#
loop_
_entity.id
_entity.type
_entity.pdbx_description
1 polymer ?
#
loop_
_entity_poly.entity_id
_entity_poly.type
_entity_poly.pdbx_seq_one_letter_code
_entity_poly.pdbx_strand_id
1 'polypeptide(L)'
;MFMRLSRIAGFTSHEIGRWVKHHVSPHGICVTDGLPGFRGISATGRIHQAIITGGGHNSMKIPQFKWVNTMLGNVKNAIHGTYHQVSTRHLPSYFA
;
A
#
# COMPACT_ATOMS: atom_id res chain seq x y z
N MET A 1 -7.60 0.09 14.06
CA MET A 1 -6.95 0.43 12.78
C MET A 1 -6.01 -0.73 12.44
N PHE A 2 -6.10 -1.29 11.24
CA PHE A 2 -5.33 -2.47 10.86
C PHE A 2 -4.39 -2.11 9.70
N MET A 3 -3.17 -2.65 9.75
CA MET A 3 -2.19 -2.56 8.68
C MET A 3 -1.88 -3.97 8.19
N ARG A 4 -1.76 -4.13 6.87
CA ARG A 4 -1.27 -5.35 6.24
C ARG A 4 -0.18 -4.97 5.27
N LEU A 5 0.98 -5.60 5.43
CA LEU A 5 2.07 -5.56 4.46
C LEU A 5 2.14 -6.93 3.82
N SER A 6 2.23 -6.96 2.50
CA SER A 6 2.32 -8.21 1.76
C SER A 6 3.39 -8.08 0.70
N ARG A 7 4.23 -9.11 0.60
CA ARG A 7 5.12 -9.24 -0.53
C ARG A 7 4.30 -9.66 -1.75
N ILE A 8 4.29 -8.83 -2.78
CA ILE A 8 3.74 -9.13 -4.10
C ILE A 8 4.88 -9.32 -5.10
N ALA A 9 4.63 -10.00 -6.22
CA ALA A 9 5.70 -10.27 -7.19
C ALA A 9 6.19 -9.00 -7.90
N GLY A 10 5.33 -7.99 -8.02
CA GLY A 10 5.66 -6.67 -8.53
C GLY A 10 4.50 -5.71 -8.40
N PHE A 11 4.77 -4.41 -8.48
CA PHE A 11 3.72 -3.39 -8.47
C PHE A 11 3.08 -3.26 -9.86
N THR A 12 2.23 -4.22 -10.21
CA THR A 12 1.52 -4.27 -11.50
C THR A 12 0.01 -4.35 -11.28
N SER A 13 -0.78 -3.90 -12.25
CA SER A 13 -2.24 -3.97 -12.20
C SER A 13 -2.74 -5.40 -11.97
N HIS A 14 -2.09 -6.38 -12.58
CA HIS A 14 -2.44 -7.79 -12.42
C HIS A 14 -2.22 -8.28 -10.98
N GLU A 15 -1.02 -8.02 -10.42
CA GLU A 15 -0.67 -8.40 -9.05
C GLU A 15 -1.56 -7.73 -8.01
N ILE A 16 -1.78 -6.41 -8.14
CA ILE A 16 -2.62 -5.64 -7.24
C ILE A 16 -4.08 -6.11 -7.31
N GLY A 17 -4.61 -6.35 -8.51
CA GLY A 17 -5.96 -6.88 -8.67
C GLY A 17 -6.15 -8.23 -7.96
N ARG A 18 -5.16 -9.12 -8.06
CA ARG A 18 -5.18 -10.40 -7.33
C ARG A 18 -5.14 -10.20 -5.82
N TRP A 19 -4.23 -9.34 -5.33
CA TRP A 19 -4.09 -9.06 -3.90
C TRP A 19 -5.40 -8.50 -3.32
N VAL A 20 -6.03 -7.58 -4.03
CA VAL A 20 -7.29 -6.95 -3.63
C VAL A 20 -8.43 -7.96 -3.59
N LYS A 21 -8.53 -8.86 -4.59
CA LYS A 21 -9.53 -9.93 -4.59
C LYS A 21 -9.44 -10.83 -3.37
N HIS A 22 -8.23 -11.10 -2.90
CA HIS A 22 -7.96 -12.02 -1.80
C HIS A 22 -8.11 -11.36 -0.41
N HIS A 23 -7.77 -10.07 -0.28
CA HIS A 23 -7.65 -9.43 1.04
C HIS A 23 -8.64 -8.31 1.33
N VAL A 24 -9.36 -7.80 0.33
CA VAL A 24 -10.37 -6.74 0.50
C VAL A 24 -11.75 -7.35 0.33
N SER A 25 -12.69 -6.98 1.21
CA SER A 25 -14.09 -7.38 1.11
C SER A 25 -14.66 -7.11 -0.31
N PRO A 26 -15.53 -7.98 -0.85
CA PRO A 26 -16.16 -7.77 -2.16
C PRO A 26 -16.86 -6.41 -2.32
N HIS A 27 -17.36 -5.83 -1.22
CA HIS A 27 -18.01 -4.51 -1.19
C HIS A 27 -17.09 -3.40 -0.63
N GLY A 28 -15.79 -3.66 -0.53
CA GLY A 28 -14.82 -2.70 -0.02
C GLY A 28 -14.61 -1.51 -0.95
N ILE A 29 -14.31 -0.36 -0.36
CA ILE A 29 -13.86 0.84 -1.07
C ILE A 29 -12.33 0.91 -0.96
N CYS A 30 -11.66 0.97 -2.11
CA CYS A 30 -10.22 1.12 -2.20
C CYS A 30 -9.87 2.56 -2.54
N VAL A 31 -9.26 3.28 -1.61
CA VAL A 31 -8.75 4.65 -1.81
C VAL A 31 -7.24 4.57 -2.07
N THR A 32 -6.77 5.13 -3.18
CA THR A 32 -5.35 5.05 -3.61
C THR A 32 -4.85 6.38 -4.17
N ASP A 33 -3.53 6.58 -4.25
CA ASP A 33 -2.89 7.76 -4.87
C ASP A 33 -2.95 7.78 -6.41
N GLY A 34 -3.57 6.76 -7.02
CA GLY A 34 -3.80 6.69 -8.46
C GLY A 34 -2.60 6.22 -9.28
N LEU A 35 -1.56 5.68 -8.65
CA LEU A 35 -0.44 5.10 -9.38
C LEU A 35 -0.90 3.97 -10.34
N PRO A 36 -0.20 3.76 -11.48
CA PRO A 36 -0.65 2.83 -12.53
C PRO A 36 -0.94 1.40 -12.06
N GLY A 37 -0.19 0.89 -11.08
CA GLY A 37 -0.42 -0.45 -10.52
C GLY A 37 -1.78 -0.63 -9.84
N PHE A 38 -2.42 0.45 -9.38
CA PHE A 38 -3.74 0.39 -8.75
C PHE A 38 -4.90 0.27 -9.74
N ARG A 39 -4.66 0.48 -11.05
CA ARG A 39 -5.70 0.34 -12.08
C ARG A 39 -6.33 -1.05 -12.13
N GLY A 40 -5.64 -2.06 -11.62
CA GLY A 40 -6.17 -3.42 -11.48
C GLY A 40 -7.36 -3.57 -10.55
N ILE A 41 -7.58 -2.62 -9.62
CA ILE A 41 -8.69 -2.66 -8.66
C ILE A 41 -10.04 -2.65 -9.37
N SER A 42 -10.19 -1.85 -10.44
CA SER A 42 -11.45 -1.76 -11.19
C SER A 42 -11.89 -3.10 -11.77
N ALA A 43 -10.95 -4.00 -12.09
CA ALA A 43 -11.24 -5.35 -12.58
C ALA A 43 -11.63 -6.36 -11.47
N THR A 44 -11.75 -5.91 -10.23
CA THR A 44 -12.08 -6.75 -9.07
C THR A 44 -13.52 -6.63 -8.60
N GLY A 45 -14.32 -5.74 -9.20
CA GLY A 45 -15.70 -5.48 -8.77
C GLY A 45 -15.83 -4.65 -7.49
N ARG A 46 -14.71 -4.10 -6.98
CA ARG A 46 -14.67 -3.19 -5.82
C ARG A 46 -14.66 -1.74 -6.28
N ILE A 47 -15.10 -0.83 -5.41
CA ILE A 47 -15.11 0.60 -5.71
C ILE A 47 -13.68 1.11 -5.62
N HIS A 48 -13.16 1.66 -6.72
CA HIS A 48 -11.83 2.29 -6.76
C HIS A 48 -11.96 3.82 -6.77
N GLN A 49 -11.48 4.45 -5.71
CA GLN A 49 -11.38 5.91 -5.61
C GLN A 49 -9.91 6.31 -5.70
N ALA A 50 -9.49 6.78 -6.87
CA ALA A 50 -8.16 7.35 -7.06
C ALA A 50 -8.15 8.82 -6.68
N ILE A 51 -7.31 9.18 -5.70
CA ILE A 51 -6.99 10.56 -5.36
C ILE A 51 -5.69 10.89 -6.08
N ILE A 52 -5.82 11.36 -7.33
CA ILE A 52 -4.65 11.71 -8.15
C ILE A 52 -4.07 13.00 -7.60
N THR A 53 -2.95 12.88 -6.91
CA THR A 53 -2.24 14.02 -6.37
C THR A 53 -1.28 14.56 -7.41
N GLY A 54 -1.28 15.87 -7.65
CA GLY A 54 -0.08 16.50 -8.19
C GLY A 54 1.08 16.20 -7.24
N GLY A 55 2.21 15.71 -7.75
CA GLY A 55 3.33 15.29 -6.91
C GLY A 55 3.86 16.40 -5.98
N GLY A 56 4.79 16.03 -5.11
CA GLY A 56 5.44 16.97 -4.19
C GLY A 56 4.69 17.19 -2.87
N HIS A 57 5.11 18.20 -2.10
CA HIS A 57 4.70 18.36 -0.70
C HIS A 57 3.18 18.52 -0.50
N ASN A 58 2.45 19.02 -1.51
CA ASN A 58 1.01 19.19 -1.42
C ASN A 58 0.25 17.86 -1.40
N SER A 59 0.78 16.78 -2.01
CA SER A 59 0.16 15.45 -1.92
C SER A 59 0.23 14.88 -0.49
N MET A 60 1.22 15.29 0.30
CA MET A 60 1.38 14.87 1.69
C MET A 60 0.39 15.53 2.65
N LYS A 61 -0.27 16.62 2.22
CA LYS A 61 -1.28 17.33 3.03
C LYS A 61 -2.66 16.69 2.97
N ILE A 62 -2.85 15.68 2.11
CA ILE A 62 -4.13 14.99 1.94
C ILE A 62 -4.46 14.21 3.22
N PRO A 63 -5.54 14.58 3.94
CA PRO A 63 -5.87 13.98 5.24
C PRO A 63 -5.99 12.45 5.18
N GLN A 64 -6.51 11.92 4.07
CA GLN A 64 -6.71 10.50 3.81
C GLN A 64 -5.38 9.71 3.80
N PHE A 65 -4.27 10.35 3.44
CA PHE A 65 -2.95 9.70 3.39
C PHE A 65 -2.04 10.07 4.56
N LYS A 66 -2.39 11.10 5.35
CA LYS A 66 -1.58 11.51 6.50
C LYS A 66 -1.30 10.35 7.46
N TRP A 67 -2.33 9.58 7.82
CA TRP A 67 -2.17 8.42 8.69
C TRP A 67 -1.38 7.30 8.02
N VAL A 68 -1.54 7.11 6.70
CA VAL A 68 -0.80 6.09 5.93
C VAL A 68 0.69 6.41 6.00
N ASN A 69 1.05 7.67 5.76
CA ASN A 69 2.42 8.15 5.84
C ASN A 69 3.00 8.01 7.25
N THR A 70 2.22 8.32 8.29
CA THR A 70 2.64 8.10 9.68
C THR A 70 2.91 6.63 9.96
N MET A 71 2.01 5.73 9.57
CA MET A 71 2.18 4.30 9.79
C MET A 71 3.40 3.75 9.02
N LEU A 72 3.56 4.12 7.76
CA LEU A 72 4.73 3.73 6.96
C LEU A 72 6.03 4.30 7.52
N GLY A 73 6.01 5.53 8.05
CA GLY A 73 7.15 6.13 8.74
C GLY A 73 7.55 5.36 9.99
N ASN A 74 6.57 4.95 10.81
CA ASN A 74 6.82 4.12 11.99
C ASN A 74 7.40 2.75 11.61
N VAL A 75 6.83 2.10 10.58
CA VAL A 75 7.36 0.83 10.06
C VAL A 75 8.81 0.98 9.58
N LYS A 76 9.10 2.03 8.80
CA LYS A 76 10.46 2.33 8.34
C LYS A 76 11.43 2.50 9.52
N ASN A 77 11.05 3.28 10.53
CA ASN A 77 11.88 3.55 11.70
C ASN A 77 12.11 2.29 12.53
N ALA A 78 11.09 1.45 12.71
CA ALA A 78 11.22 0.18 13.41
C ALA A 78 12.22 -0.75 12.70
N ILE A 79 12.10 -0.90 11.38
CA ILE A 79 13.04 -1.74 10.61
C ILE A 79 14.47 -1.21 10.75
N HIS A 80 14.66 0.10 10.58
CA HIS A 80 15.98 0.72 10.67
C HIS A 80 16.58 0.65 12.08
N GLY A 81 15.75 0.73 13.13
CA GLY A 81 16.20 0.65 14.52
C GLY A 81 16.50 -0.77 14.98
N THR A 82 15.79 -1.77 14.48
CA THR A 82 15.92 -3.16 14.92
C THR A 82 16.90 -3.97 14.06
N TYR A 83 16.99 -3.69 12.77
CA TYR A 83 17.80 -4.48 11.84
C TYR A 83 18.97 -3.66 11.30
N HIS A 84 20.17 -4.19 11.49
CA HIS A 84 21.40 -3.58 10.99
C HIS A 84 21.49 -3.58 9.45
N GLN A 85 20.77 -4.50 8.79
CA GLN A 85 20.67 -4.55 7.33
C GLN A 85 19.27 -4.99 6.90
N VAL A 86 18.74 -4.31 5.88
CA VAL A 86 17.51 -4.72 5.17
C VAL A 86 17.91 -5.55 3.96
N SER A 87 17.45 -6.80 3.89
CA SER A 87 17.65 -7.66 2.72
C SER A 87 16.34 -8.28 2.26
N THR A 88 16.23 -8.57 0.97
CA THR A 88 15.07 -9.24 0.35
C THR A 88 14.81 -10.63 0.93
N ARG A 89 15.84 -11.27 1.49
CA ARG A 89 15.75 -12.56 2.18
C ARG A 89 14.98 -12.48 3.49
N HIS A 90 15.18 -11.42 4.27
CA HIS A 90 14.64 -11.29 5.64
C HIS A 90 13.40 -10.41 5.72
N LEU A 91 13.17 -9.53 4.74
CA LEU A 91 12.01 -8.64 4.67
C LEU A 91 10.66 -9.33 4.92
N PRO A 92 10.36 -10.53 4.35
CA PRO A 92 9.09 -11.20 4.64
C PRO A 92 8.90 -11.55 6.12
N SER A 93 9.96 -11.98 6.80
CA SER A 93 9.91 -12.31 8.24
C SER A 93 9.74 -11.08 9.12
N TYR A 94 10.13 -9.89 8.66
CA TYR A 94 9.96 -8.64 9.41
C TYR A 94 8.52 -8.14 9.44
N PHE A 95 7.66 -8.68 8.56
CA PHE A 95 6.27 -8.29 8.38
C PHE A 95 5.28 -9.45 8.55
N ALA A 96 5.74 -10.59 9.05
CA ALA A 96 4.94 -11.78 9.31
C ALA A 96 4.15 -11.66 10.62
#